data_AF-A0A960VA60-F1
#
_entry.id   AF-A0A960VA60-F1
#
_cell.length_a   1.000
_cell.length_b   1.000
_cell.length_c   1.000
_cell.angle_alpha   90.00
_cell.angle_beta   90.00
_cell.angle_gamma   90.00
#
_symmetry.space_group_name_H-M   'P 1'
#
loop_
_entity.id
_entity.type
_entity.pdbx_description
1 polymer ?
#
loop_
_entity_poly.entity_id
_entity_poly.type
_entity_poly.pdbx_seq_one_letter_code
_entity_poly.pdbx_strand_id
1 'polypeptide(L)'
;MLCVGYSDPDRVFIVRNSWGSDWGDNGYCYIPYDYIINDEYNFGDSWVISRLDNFDLDEDTWGDDSSITGDYDSELADMSDDEYEEMLDAMGDYPLEFRIGYIIYSAAGMDGEVSEEEYDELSSYMGEVLDKLGIDMSAKAILKNIANEEGDDNLLNESIDLLGEYLSQGLLAKLLNDIQDIIGVDDLSEEEEDFLNMLTSAWQIEGSNEDDEDDEDDEDDEDDEDDEDDEDDEDDEDDEDDEDDEDDEDDEDDEDDEDDEDDEDDEDDEDDEDGEDGEDGEDGIPNDDPMNPYNR
;
A
#
# COMPACT_ATOMS: atom_id res chain seq x y z
N MET A 1 23.32 -5.47 13.22
CA MET A 1 22.38 -4.44 13.74
C MET A 1 21.64 -5.03 14.93
N LEU A 2 21.00 -4.22 15.78
CA LEU A 2 20.32 -4.70 16.99
C LEU A 2 18.91 -4.11 17.04
N CYS A 3 17.88 -4.96 17.11
CA CYS A 3 16.53 -4.52 17.46
C CYS A 3 16.53 -4.01 18.90
N VAL A 4 16.19 -2.75 19.10
CA VAL A 4 16.23 -2.05 20.39
C VAL A 4 14.86 -1.54 20.83
N GLY A 5 13.85 -1.69 19.98
CA GLY A 5 12.48 -1.29 20.24
C GLY A 5 11.61 -1.68 19.06
N TYR A 6 10.36 -1.30 19.14
CA TYR A 6 9.35 -1.54 18.13
C TYR A 6 8.33 -0.40 18.19
N SER A 7 7.65 -0.13 17.09
CA SER A 7 6.52 0.78 17.02
C SER A 7 5.35 -0.01 16.47
N ASP A 8 4.34 -0.25 17.31
CA ASP A 8 3.11 -0.92 16.89
C ASP A 8 2.30 -0.07 15.91
N PRO A 9 2.15 1.27 16.10
CA PRO A 9 1.49 2.12 15.10
C PRO A 9 2.15 2.07 13.72
N ASP A 10 3.48 2.00 13.67
CA ASP A 10 4.21 1.96 12.40
C ASP A 10 4.51 0.54 11.93
N ARG A 11 4.14 -0.49 12.71
CA ARG A 11 4.42 -1.92 12.47
C ARG A 11 5.89 -2.23 12.10
N VAL A 12 6.84 -1.54 12.72
CA VAL A 12 8.28 -1.71 12.46
C VAL A 12 9.07 -2.03 13.73
N PHE A 13 10.12 -2.84 13.56
CA PHE A 13 11.20 -2.95 14.52
C PHE A 13 12.17 -1.77 14.38
N ILE A 14 12.49 -1.16 15.52
CA ILE A 14 13.50 -0.09 15.60
C ILE A 14 14.86 -0.75 15.75
N VAL A 15 15.70 -0.62 14.74
CA VAL A 15 16.96 -1.33 14.63
C VAL A 15 18.13 -0.34 14.63
N ARG A 16 19.03 -0.51 15.60
CA ARG A 16 20.23 0.33 15.71
C ARG A 16 21.41 -0.29 14.98
N ASN A 17 22.10 0.51 14.19
CA ASN A 17 23.31 0.10 13.49
C ASN A 17 24.58 0.15 14.37
N SER A 18 25.70 -0.37 13.85
CA SER A 18 27.02 -0.32 14.51
C SER A 18 28.05 0.61 13.84
N TRP A 19 27.64 1.31 12.78
CA TRP A 19 28.50 2.15 11.92
C TRP A 19 28.54 3.62 12.32
N GLY A 20 27.63 4.06 13.21
CA GLY A 20 27.62 5.41 13.77
C GLY A 20 26.30 6.13 13.52
N SER A 21 26.20 7.36 14.01
CA SER A 21 25.01 8.21 13.89
C SER A 21 24.81 8.80 12.50
N ASP A 22 25.83 8.75 11.64
CA ASP A 22 25.82 9.43 10.33
C ASP A 22 25.12 8.58 9.24
N TRP A 23 24.55 7.43 9.60
CA TRP A 23 23.86 6.50 8.68
C TRP A 23 22.44 6.23 9.16
N GLY A 24 21.48 6.14 8.23
CA GLY A 24 20.06 6.01 8.51
C GLY A 24 19.52 7.24 9.23
N ASP A 25 18.49 7.06 10.06
CA ASP A 25 18.00 8.10 10.95
C ASP A 25 18.84 8.08 12.24
N ASN A 26 19.83 8.98 12.34
CA ASN A 26 20.67 9.16 13.54
C ASN A 26 21.33 7.86 14.06
N GLY A 27 21.58 6.89 13.18
CA GLY A 27 22.13 5.59 13.53
C GLY A 27 21.11 4.45 13.62
N TYR A 28 19.86 4.71 13.25
CA TYR A 28 18.74 3.78 13.29
C TYR A 28 18.19 3.51 11.90
N CYS A 29 17.55 2.36 11.75
CA CYS A 29 16.65 2.04 10.66
C CYS A 29 15.40 1.35 11.23
N TYR A 30 14.36 1.30 10.42
CA TYR A 30 13.06 0.76 10.78
C TYR A 30 12.78 -0.39 9.83
N ILE A 31 12.55 -1.59 10.37
CA ILE A 31 12.35 -2.80 9.55
C ILE A 31 10.92 -3.29 9.80
N PRO A 32 10.07 -3.41 8.75
CA PRO A 32 8.70 -3.90 8.90
C PRO A 32 8.63 -5.25 9.63
N TYR A 33 7.61 -5.42 10.46
CA TYR A 33 7.35 -6.69 11.13
C TYR A 33 7.21 -7.82 10.13
N ASP A 34 6.49 -7.59 9.04
CA ASP A 34 6.21 -8.59 8.02
C ASP A 34 7.49 -9.02 7.30
N TYR A 35 8.43 -8.11 7.09
CA TYR A 35 9.75 -8.47 6.56
C TYR A 35 10.55 -9.37 7.51
N ILE A 36 10.61 -9.01 8.81
CA ILE A 36 11.36 -9.82 9.78
C ILE A 36 10.67 -11.15 10.07
N ILE A 37 9.34 -11.24 10.09
CA ILE A 37 8.63 -12.44 10.53
C ILE A 37 8.36 -13.41 9.36
N ASN A 38 8.47 -12.95 8.11
CA ASN A 38 8.34 -13.79 6.92
C ASN A 38 9.44 -14.87 6.87
N ASP A 39 9.03 -16.14 6.74
CA ASP A 39 9.91 -17.31 6.75
C ASP A 39 10.87 -17.37 5.53
N GLU A 40 10.48 -16.76 4.41
CA GLU A 40 11.29 -16.69 3.18
C GLU A 40 12.38 -15.63 3.31
N TYR A 41 12.06 -14.46 3.88
CA TYR A 41 12.97 -13.30 3.96
C TYR A 41 13.82 -13.25 5.25
N ASN A 42 13.39 -13.90 6.35
CA ASN A 42 14.18 -13.91 7.59
C ASN A 42 15.52 -14.65 7.43
N PHE A 43 15.61 -15.58 6.46
CA PHE A 43 16.74 -16.48 6.21
C PHE A 43 17.27 -17.24 7.45
N GLY A 44 16.51 -17.22 8.57
CA GLY A 44 16.83 -17.87 9.82
C GLY A 44 18.01 -17.28 10.61
N ASP A 45 18.54 -16.11 10.24
CA ASP A 45 19.73 -15.51 10.89
C ASP A 45 19.37 -14.47 11.97
N SER A 46 18.23 -14.68 12.64
CA SER A 46 17.77 -13.87 13.76
C SER A 46 18.16 -14.50 15.10
N TRP A 47 18.87 -13.74 15.94
CA TRP A 47 19.38 -14.21 17.22
C TRP A 47 18.70 -13.49 18.40
N VAL A 48 18.07 -14.25 19.29
CA VAL A 48 17.44 -13.71 20.51
C VAL A 48 18.32 -13.97 21.74
N ILE A 49 18.58 -12.93 22.52
CA ILE A 49 19.22 -13.05 23.84
C ILE A 49 18.13 -13.32 24.88
N SER A 50 17.93 -14.60 25.24
CA SER A 50 16.79 -15.01 26.08
C SER A 50 16.97 -14.77 27.58
N ARG A 51 18.18 -14.42 28.04
CA ARG A 51 18.46 -14.20 29.46
C ARG A 51 19.61 -13.23 29.71
N LEU A 52 19.31 -12.17 30.42
CA LEU A 52 20.27 -11.22 30.99
C LEU A 52 20.18 -11.31 32.52
N ASP A 53 21.28 -11.60 33.21
CA ASP A 53 21.32 -11.55 34.68
C ASP A 53 21.90 -10.17 35.10
N ASN A 54 21.16 -9.42 35.93
CA ASN A 54 21.45 -8.06 36.44
C ASN A 54 21.29 -6.91 35.42
N PHE A 55 20.05 -6.58 35.07
CA PHE A 55 19.72 -5.36 34.31
C PHE A 55 18.67 -4.56 35.08
N ASP A 56 18.96 -3.28 35.33
CA ASP A 56 17.95 -2.30 35.76
C ASP A 56 17.45 -1.64 34.47
N LEU A 57 16.22 -1.94 34.06
CA LEU A 57 15.57 -1.30 32.91
C LEU A 57 15.04 0.07 33.36
N ASP A 58 15.36 1.10 32.59
CA ASP A 58 14.88 2.46 32.81
C ASP A 58 13.64 2.68 31.93
N GLU A 59 12.45 2.42 32.50
CA GLU A 59 11.15 2.59 31.83
C GLU A 59 10.93 4.03 31.33
N ASP A 60 11.62 5.02 31.92
CA ASP A 60 11.55 6.43 31.48
C ASP A 60 12.17 6.65 30.08
N THR A 61 12.83 5.64 29.49
CA THR A 61 13.42 5.69 28.14
C THR A 61 12.49 5.15 27.05
N TRP A 62 11.36 4.55 27.43
CA TRP A 62 10.39 4.00 26.48
C TRP A 62 9.55 5.17 25.95
N GLY A 63 9.37 5.24 24.62
CA GLY A 63 8.50 6.23 24.00
C GLY A 63 7.04 6.02 24.40
N ASP A 64 6.22 7.05 24.22
CA ASP A 64 4.76 6.87 24.17
C ASP A 64 4.40 6.02 22.93
N ASP A 65 3.21 5.42 22.87
CA ASP A 65 2.70 4.68 21.70
C ASP A 65 2.43 5.60 20.50
N SER A 66 3.07 6.77 20.44
CA SER A 66 3.05 7.66 19.30
C SER A 66 3.87 7.06 18.17
N SER A 67 3.28 7.05 16.97
CA SER A 67 3.97 6.78 15.70
C SER A 67 5.31 7.54 15.64
N ILE A 68 6.37 6.79 15.37
CA ILE A 68 7.74 7.23 15.18
C ILE A 68 7.96 7.75 13.76
N THR A 69 7.12 7.33 12.81
CA THR A 69 7.04 7.94 11.48
C THR A 69 6.23 9.24 11.59
N GLY A 70 6.60 10.28 10.85
CA GLY A 70 6.10 11.65 11.07
C GLY A 70 4.57 11.77 11.12
N ASP A 71 4.07 12.76 11.90
CA ASP A 71 2.68 13.21 11.78
C ASP A 71 2.60 14.42 10.84
N TYR A 72 1.45 14.63 10.20
CA TYR A 72 1.25 15.72 9.22
C TYR A 72 1.70 17.09 9.75
N ASP A 73 1.47 17.38 11.04
CA ASP A 73 1.89 18.62 11.68
C ASP A 73 3.42 18.78 11.72
N SER A 74 4.17 17.68 11.95
CA SER A 74 5.63 17.72 12.00
C SER A 74 6.24 17.84 10.60
N GLU A 75 5.71 17.07 9.64
CA GLU A 75 6.17 17.07 8.26
C GLU A 75 6.02 18.44 7.60
N LEU A 76 4.84 19.07 7.75
CA LEU A 76 4.61 20.40 7.21
C LEU A 76 5.41 21.49 7.95
N ALA A 77 5.69 21.30 9.24
CA ALA A 77 6.48 22.26 10.01
C ALA A 77 7.99 22.21 9.69
N ASP A 78 8.48 21.06 9.23
CA ASP A 78 9.89 20.86 8.86
C ASP A 78 10.20 21.33 7.44
N MET A 79 9.19 21.53 6.59
CA MET A 79 9.34 22.13 5.26
C MET A 79 9.80 23.60 5.34
N SER A 80 10.66 24.01 4.42
CA SER A 80 10.99 25.43 4.30
C SER A 80 9.80 26.22 3.74
N ASP A 81 9.74 27.53 4.04
CA ASP A 81 8.69 28.42 3.50
C ASP A 81 8.58 28.33 1.97
N ASP A 82 9.71 28.21 1.26
CA ASP A 82 9.74 28.12 -0.20
C ASP A 82 9.17 26.77 -0.70
N GLU A 83 9.54 25.64 -0.06
CA GLU A 83 9.02 24.29 -0.41
C GLU A 83 7.52 24.17 -0.11
N TYR A 84 7.08 24.73 1.01
CA TYR A 84 5.66 24.72 1.38
C TYR A 84 4.82 25.58 0.41
N GLU A 85 5.31 26.76 0.00
CA GLU A 85 4.64 27.57 -1.02
C GLU A 85 4.57 26.85 -2.38
N GLU A 86 5.64 26.15 -2.78
CA GLU A 86 5.69 25.37 -4.02
C GLU A 86 4.68 24.22 -4.01
N MET A 87 4.60 23.46 -2.91
CA MET A 87 3.58 22.43 -2.72
C MET A 87 2.18 23.03 -2.87
N LEU A 88 1.86 24.12 -2.16
CA LEU A 88 0.53 24.72 -2.21
C LEU A 88 0.15 25.20 -3.62
N ASP A 89 1.10 25.73 -4.40
CA ASP A 89 0.86 26.12 -5.79
C ASP A 89 0.61 24.90 -6.69
N ALA A 90 1.38 23.82 -6.48
CA ALA A 90 1.25 22.56 -7.20
C ALA A 90 -0.09 21.86 -6.95
N MET A 91 -0.63 21.94 -5.73
CA MET A 91 -1.93 21.37 -5.36
C MET A 91 -3.09 21.99 -6.15
N GLY A 92 -2.99 23.25 -6.55
CA GLY A 92 -3.93 23.88 -7.48
C GLY A 92 -5.36 23.98 -6.93
N ASP A 93 -6.35 23.51 -7.71
CA ASP A 93 -7.78 23.55 -7.32
C ASP A 93 -8.10 22.52 -6.22
N TYR A 94 -7.26 21.49 -6.01
CA TYR A 94 -7.48 20.40 -5.05
C TYR A 94 -6.39 20.38 -3.96
N PRO A 95 -6.73 20.71 -2.70
CA PRO A 95 -5.78 20.88 -1.62
C PRO A 95 -5.33 19.51 -1.08
N LEU A 96 -4.29 19.51 -0.24
CA LEU A 96 -3.67 18.28 0.27
C LEU A 96 -4.68 17.34 0.93
N GLU A 97 -5.53 17.85 1.82
CA GLU A 97 -6.55 17.06 2.53
C GLU A 97 -7.57 16.43 1.58
N PHE A 98 -7.90 17.11 0.48
CA PHE A 98 -8.80 16.54 -0.53
C PHE A 98 -8.12 15.40 -1.24
N ARG A 99 -6.85 15.58 -1.65
CA ARG A 99 -6.11 14.56 -2.40
C ARG A 99 -5.84 13.31 -1.57
N ILE A 100 -5.51 13.47 -0.28
CA ILE A 100 -5.40 12.36 0.68
C ILE A 100 -6.73 11.59 0.71
N GLY A 101 -7.84 12.28 0.99
CA GLY A 101 -9.15 11.64 1.04
C GLY A 101 -9.57 11.03 -0.29
N TYR A 102 -9.19 11.64 -1.42
CA TYR A 102 -9.52 11.15 -2.76
C TYR A 102 -8.76 9.86 -3.08
N ILE A 103 -7.49 9.73 -2.68
CA ILE A 103 -6.73 8.50 -2.85
C ILE A 103 -7.35 7.37 -2.02
N ILE A 104 -7.65 7.62 -0.74
CA ILE A 104 -8.24 6.57 0.13
C ILE A 104 -9.64 6.17 -0.36
N TYR A 105 -10.48 7.16 -0.71
CA TYR A 105 -11.81 6.89 -1.27
C TYR A 105 -11.73 6.10 -2.58
N SER A 106 -10.71 6.39 -3.41
CA SER A 106 -10.49 5.63 -4.64
C SER A 106 -10.03 4.20 -4.34
N ALA A 107 -9.18 4.01 -3.34
CA ALA A 107 -8.73 2.69 -2.89
C ALA A 107 -9.91 1.80 -2.47
N ALA A 108 -10.76 2.32 -1.57
CA ALA A 108 -11.98 1.65 -1.11
C ALA A 108 -12.99 1.35 -2.23
N GLY A 109 -12.88 2.06 -3.36
CA GLY A 109 -13.77 1.87 -4.51
C GLY A 109 -13.22 0.92 -5.58
N MET A 110 -12.07 0.28 -5.35
CA MET A 110 -11.38 -0.53 -6.36
C MET A 110 -12.15 -1.80 -6.72
N ASP A 111 -12.86 -2.38 -5.76
CA ASP A 111 -13.74 -3.54 -5.95
C ASP A 111 -15.08 -3.19 -6.63
N GLY A 112 -15.36 -1.88 -6.77
CA GLY A 112 -16.52 -1.31 -7.44
C GLY A 112 -17.54 -0.63 -6.51
N GLU A 113 -17.43 -0.74 -5.18
CA GLU A 113 -18.24 0.04 -4.25
C GLU A 113 -17.54 0.32 -2.92
N VAL A 114 -17.56 1.58 -2.47
CA VAL A 114 -17.12 1.91 -1.10
C VAL A 114 -18.19 1.47 -0.11
N SER A 115 -17.83 0.60 0.83
CA SER A 115 -18.76 0.08 1.82
C SER A 115 -19.12 1.11 2.90
N GLU A 116 -20.19 0.85 3.67
CA GLU A 116 -20.56 1.75 4.78
C GLU A 116 -19.49 1.73 5.90
N GLU A 117 -18.80 0.61 6.11
CA GLU A 117 -17.79 0.46 7.16
C GLU A 117 -16.51 1.23 6.81
N GLU A 118 -16.02 1.09 5.57
CA GLU A 118 -14.87 1.85 5.07
C GLU A 118 -15.17 3.36 5.02
N TYR A 119 -16.37 3.75 4.58
CA TYR A 119 -16.75 5.16 4.52
C TYR A 119 -16.77 5.81 5.91
N ASP A 120 -17.28 5.11 6.92
CA ASP A 120 -17.32 5.59 8.30
C ASP A 120 -15.90 5.69 8.90
N GLU A 121 -15.03 4.72 8.62
CA GLU A 121 -13.62 4.74 9.05
C GLU A 121 -12.85 5.88 8.35
N LEU A 122 -12.99 6.01 7.03
CA LEU A 122 -12.45 7.12 6.26
C LEU A 122 -12.97 8.47 6.77
N SER A 123 -14.24 8.57 7.16
CA SER A 123 -14.80 9.80 7.73
C SER A 123 -14.16 10.17 9.06
N SER A 124 -13.91 9.17 9.90
CA SER A 124 -13.22 9.34 11.18
C SER A 124 -11.77 9.77 10.97
N TYR A 125 -11.05 9.07 10.09
CA TYR A 125 -9.68 9.39 9.68
C TYR A 125 -9.57 10.83 9.15
N MET A 126 -10.43 11.20 8.20
CA MET A 126 -10.43 12.56 7.63
C MET A 126 -10.75 13.62 8.68
N GLY A 127 -11.55 13.31 9.69
CA GLY A 127 -11.78 14.20 10.83
C GLY A 127 -10.48 14.52 11.57
N GLU A 128 -9.66 13.50 11.85
CA GLU A 128 -8.37 13.66 12.51
C GLU A 128 -7.36 14.42 11.64
N VAL A 129 -7.30 14.09 10.34
CA VAL A 129 -6.42 14.79 9.38
C VAL A 129 -6.76 16.28 9.31
N LEU A 130 -8.05 16.62 9.19
CA LEU A 130 -8.49 18.02 9.14
C LEU A 130 -8.15 18.77 10.44
N ASP A 131 -8.34 18.13 11.60
CA ASP A 131 -7.99 18.72 12.89
C ASP A 131 -6.47 18.97 13.01
N LYS A 132 -5.64 18.01 12.57
CA LYS A 132 -4.17 18.13 12.56
C LYS A 132 -3.69 19.23 11.62
N LEU A 133 -4.34 19.39 10.46
CA LEU A 133 -4.06 20.47 9.51
C LEU A 133 -4.66 21.82 9.94
N GLY A 134 -5.48 21.85 11.00
CA GLY A 134 -6.12 23.06 11.50
C GLY A 134 -7.22 23.61 10.58
N ILE A 135 -7.87 22.73 9.81
CA ILE A 135 -8.88 23.08 8.81
C ILE A 135 -10.27 23.00 9.44
N ASP A 136 -11.00 24.13 9.46
CA ASP A 136 -12.37 24.22 9.95
C ASP A 136 -13.37 23.74 8.87
N MET A 137 -13.31 22.44 8.55
CA MET A 137 -14.22 21.76 7.63
C MET A 137 -14.64 20.43 8.23
N SER A 138 -15.86 19.96 7.95
CA SER A 138 -16.28 18.62 8.38
C SER A 138 -15.82 17.56 7.38
N ALA A 139 -15.39 16.40 7.89
CA ALA A 139 -15.06 15.22 7.09
C ALA A 139 -16.17 14.87 6.09
N LYS A 140 -17.44 14.92 6.53
CA LYS A 140 -18.60 14.72 5.67
C LYS A 140 -18.68 15.69 4.48
N ALA A 141 -18.29 16.95 4.67
CA ALA A 141 -18.33 17.94 3.59
C ALA A 141 -17.26 17.68 2.54
N ILE A 142 -16.04 17.34 2.96
CA ILE A 142 -14.96 17.03 2.03
C ILE A 142 -15.19 15.71 1.30
N LEU A 143 -15.64 14.65 1.99
CA LEU A 143 -15.96 13.37 1.37
C LEU A 143 -17.10 13.47 0.35
N LYS A 144 -18.07 14.34 0.61
CA LYS A 144 -19.10 14.64 -0.38
C LYS A 144 -18.52 15.28 -1.65
N ASN A 145 -17.50 16.13 -1.52
CA ASN A 145 -16.85 16.75 -2.68
C ASN A 145 -16.02 15.72 -3.44
N ILE A 146 -15.27 14.88 -2.72
CA ILE A 146 -14.52 13.74 -3.25
C ILE A 146 -15.43 12.82 -4.09
N ALA A 147 -16.57 12.41 -3.55
CA ALA A 147 -17.53 11.57 -4.27
C ALA A 147 -18.12 12.22 -5.54
N ASN A 148 -18.05 13.55 -5.72
CA ASN A 148 -18.50 14.17 -6.98
C ASN A 148 -17.44 14.09 -8.09
N GLU A 149 -16.18 13.88 -7.73
CA GLU A 149 -15.05 13.72 -8.66
C GLU A 149 -14.71 12.24 -8.90
N GLU A 150 -15.52 11.32 -8.36
CA GLU A 150 -15.35 9.86 -8.50
C GLU A 150 -15.16 9.45 -9.97
N GLY A 151 -14.14 8.63 -10.22
CA GLY A 151 -13.77 8.14 -11.55
C GLY A 151 -12.95 9.11 -12.40
N ASP A 152 -12.43 10.21 -11.83
CA ASP A 152 -11.40 11.02 -12.51
C ASP A 152 -10.00 10.43 -12.27
N ASP A 153 -9.59 9.54 -13.18
CA ASP A 153 -8.26 8.91 -13.15
C ASP A 153 -7.12 9.93 -13.28
N ASN A 154 -7.33 11.09 -13.93
CA ASN A 154 -6.28 12.09 -14.04
C ASN A 154 -6.03 12.75 -12.69
N LEU A 155 -7.12 13.08 -11.98
CA LEU A 155 -7.03 13.62 -10.63
C LEU A 155 -6.38 12.62 -9.67
N LEU A 156 -6.68 11.32 -9.82
CA LEU A 156 -6.10 10.27 -8.99
C LEU A 156 -4.59 10.21 -9.19
N ASN A 157 -4.16 10.04 -10.44
CA ASN A 157 -2.73 9.94 -10.77
C ASN A 157 -1.98 11.20 -10.39
N GLU A 158 -2.53 12.39 -10.69
CA GLU A 158 -1.92 13.67 -10.29
C GLU A 158 -1.78 13.76 -8.76
N SER A 159 -2.76 13.25 -8.01
CA SER A 159 -2.70 13.25 -6.54
C SER A 159 -1.63 12.32 -6.00
N ILE A 160 -1.51 11.11 -6.57
CA ILE A 160 -0.47 10.14 -6.20
C ILE A 160 0.93 10.74 -6.46
N ASP A 161 1.13 11.33 -7.64
CA ASP A 161 2.39 11.96 -8.03
C ASP A 161 2.77 13.13 -7.10
N LEU A 162 1.83 14.04 -6.83
CA LEU A 162 2.09 15.20 -5.97
C LEU A 162 2.37 14.79 -4.52
N LEU A 163 1.69 13.78 -4.00
CA LEU A 163 2.01 13.28 -2.65
C LEU A 163 3.42 12.67 -2.63
N GLY A 164 3.78 11.89 -3.65
CA GLY A 164 5.13 11.31 -3.79
C GLY A 164 6.24 12.35 -3.94
N GLU A 165 5.96 13.48 -4.59
CA GLU A 165 6.92 14.57 -4.82
C GLU A 165 7.19 15.39 -3.54
N TYR A 166 6.15 15.71 -2.77
CA TYR A 166 6.24 16.68 -1.68
C TYR A 166 6.25 16.08 -0.27
N LEU A 167 5.73 14.87 -0.07
CA LEU A 167 5.70 14.25 1.26
C LEU A 167 6.94 13.39 1.49
N SER A 168 7.37 13.30 2.74
CA SER A 168 8.47 12.41 3.09
C SER A 168 8.06 10.94 2.92
N GLN A 169 9.04 10.10 2.65
CA GLN A 169 8.89 8.64 2.60
C GLN A 169 8.28 8.06 3.88
N GLY A 170 8.57 8.66 5.04
CA GLY A 170 8.00 8.24 6.32
C GLY A 170 6.50 8.49 6.41
N LEU A 171 6.05 9.67 5.96
CA LEU A 171 4.62 10.00 5.93
C LEU A 171 3.86 9.20 4.86
N LEU A 172 4.48 8.95 3.70
CA LEU A 172 3.88 8.12 2.64
C LEU A 172 3.70 6.67 3.09
N ALA A 173 4.69 6.09 3.79
CA ALA A 173 4.56 4.75 4.36
C ALA A 173 3.46 4.68 5.44
N LYS A 174 3.33 5.72 6.27
CA LYS A 174 2.23 5.83 7.22
C LYS A 174 0.88 5.92 6.52
N LEU A 175 0.76 6.79 5.51
CA LEU A 175 -0.47 6.93 4.74
C LEU A 175 -0.84 5.61 4.05
N LEU A 176 0.13 4.85 3.55
CA LEU A 176 -0.12 3.53 2.98
C LEU A 176 -0.72 2.56 4.01
N ASN A 177 -0.17 2.52 5.22
CA ASN A 177 -0.74 1.73 6.32
C ASN A 177 -2.15 2.22 6.68
N ASP A 178 -2.36 3.53 6.78
CA ASP A 178 -3.67 4.12 7.08
C ASP A 178 -4.69 3.72 5.99
N ILE A 179 -4.31 3.76 4.69
CA ILE A 179 -5.16 3.29 3.59
C ILE A 179 -5.51 1.82 3.78
N GLN A 180 -4.51 0.96 4.02
CA GLN A 180 -4.71 -0.47 4.22
C GLN A 180 -5.65 -0.78 5.40
N ASP A 181 -5.51 -0.05 6.50
CA ASP A 181 -6.35 -0.23 7.69
C ASP A 181 -7.80 0.20 7.42
N ILE A 182 -8.01 1.25 6.62
CA ILE A 182 -9.34 1.77 6.27
C ILE A 182 -10.07 0.81 5.32
N ILE A 183 -9.42 0.39 4.24
CA ILE A 183 -10.05 -0.50 3.24
C ILE A 183 -10.10 -1.96 3.72
N GLY A 184 -9.31 -2.32 4.73
CA GLY A 184 -9.32 -3.66 5.32
C GLY A 184 -10.39 -3.89 6.37
N VAL A 185 -11.28 -2.93 6.65
CA VAL A 185 -12.29 -3.05 7.71
C VAL A 185 -13.31 -4.14 7.40
N ASP A 186 -13.69 -4.30 6.14
CA ASP A 186 -14.70 -5.25 5.64
C ASP A 186 -14.13 -6.39 4.79
N ASP A 187 -12.86 -6.73 5.04
CA ASP A 187 -12.01 -7.69 4.32
C ASP A 187 -11.43 -7.13 3.01
N LEU A 188 -10.10 -7.19 2.89
CA LEU A 188 -9.36 -6.65 1.77
C LEU A 188 -9.53 -7.51 0.50
N SER A 189 -9.95 -6.88 -0.60
CA SER A 189 -10.14 -7.50 -1.91
C SER A 189 -8.84 -7.59 -2.73
N GLU A 190 -8.84 -8.41 -3.80
CA GLU A 190 -7.67 -8.53 -4.70
C GLU A 190 -7.41 -7.19 -5.44
N GLU A 191 -8.47 -6.50 -5.85
CA GLU A 191 -8.39 -5.19 -6.51
C GLU A 191 -7.79 -4.10 -5.60
N GLU A 192 -8.08 -4.14 -4.31
CA GLU A 192 -7.50 -3.23 -3.31
C GLU A 192 -6.04 -3.55 -3.00
N GLU A 193 -5.69 -4.83 -2.88
CA GLU A 193 -4.29 -5.27 -2.74
C GLU A 193 -3.46 -4.78 -3.93
N ASP A 194 -3.97 -4.93 -5.14
CA ASP A 194 -3.32 -4.46 -6.36
C ASP A 194 -3.12 -2.93 -6.35
N PHE A 195 -4.09 -2.18 -5.87
CA PHE A 195 -3.98 -0.73 -5.73
C PHE A 195 -2.93 -0.32 -4.68
N LEU A 196 -2.88 -0.98 -3.53
CA LEU A 196 -1.84 -0.76 -2.51
C LEU A 196 -0.43 -1.05 -3.04
N ASN A 197 -0.27 -2.13 -3.81
CA ASN A 197 1.00 -2.47 -4.47
C ASN A 197 1.42 -1.41 -5.49
N MET A 198 0.44 -0.86 -6.23
CA MET A 198 0.68 0.25 -7.15
C MET A 198 1.14 1.51 -6.41
N LEU A 199 0.48 1.89 -5.30
CA LEU A 199 0.91 3.03 -4.47
C LEU A 199 2.31 2.84 -3.90
N THR A 200 2.61 1.65 -3.39
CA THR A 200 3.94 1.29 -2.87
C THR A 200 5.03 1.52 -3.92
N SER A 201 4.75 1.07 -5.15
CA SER A 201 5.64 1.22 -6.29
C SER A 201 5.79 2.69 -6.72
N ALA A 202 4.66 3.42 -6.80
CA ALA A 202 4.63 4.82 -7.21
C ALA A 202 5.42 5.72 -6.25
N TRP A 203 5.30 5.48 -4.95
CA TRP A 203 6.00 6.24 -3.93
C TRP A 203 7.43 5.77 -3.68
N GLN A 204 7.91 4.75 -4.39
CA GLN A 204 9.28 4.22 -4.27
C GLN A 204 9.67 3.96 -2.82
N ILE A 205 8.75 3.42 -2.03
CA ILE A 205 9.00 3.11 -0.63
C ILE A 205 10.01 1.95 -0.63
N GLU A 206 11.31 2.28 -0.52
CA GLU A 206 12.42 1.32 -0.56
C GLU A 206 12.28 0.32 0.60
N GLY A 207 11.72 -0.85 0.26
CA GLY A 207 11.35 -1.91 1.20
C GLY A 207 10.56 -3.07 0.58
N SER A 208 10.26 -3.06 -0.72
CA SER A 208 9.65 -4.18 -1.46
C SER A 208 10.03 -4.07 -2.95
N ASN A 209 10.68 -5.10 -3.49
CA ASN A 209 11.25 -5.25 -4.84
C ASN A 209 12.58 -4.53 -5.14
N GLU A 210 13.67 -5.06 -4.56
CA GLU A 210 14.83 -5.34 -5.40
C GLU A 210 14.68 -6.77 -5.94
N ASP A 211 14.07 -6.90 -7.12
CA ASP A 211 14.47 -7.93 -8.08
C ASP A 211 14.52 -7.25 -9.46
N ASP A 212 15.72 -7.28 -10.02
CA ASP A 212 16.14 -6.92 -11.36
C ASP A 212 15.03 -6.88 -12.44
N GLU A 213 14.84 -5.71 -13.06
CA GLU A 213 14.74 -5.67 -14.52
C GLU A 213 15.74 -4.64 -15.07
N ASP A 214 16.81 -5.20 -15.63
CA ASP A 214 17.65 -4.58 -16.64
C ASP A 214 16.75 -4.06 -17.79
N ASP A 215 16.44 -2.77 -17.81
CA ASP A 215 16.12 -2.10 -19.07
C ASP A 215 17.42 -1.52 -19.65
N GLU A 216 18.16 -2.40 -20.33
CA GLU A 216 19.04 -2.01 -21.42
C GLU A 216 18.15 -1.46 -22.56
N ASP A 217 17.79 -0.18 -22.50
CA ASP A 217 17.28 0.51 -23.68
C ASP A 217 18.46 0.86 -24.60
N ASP A 218 18.63 -0.04 -25.58
CA ASP A 218 19.35 0.13 -26.84
C ASP A 218 19.09 1.51 -27.45
N GLU A 219 20.03 2.44 -27.32
CA GLU A 219 20.17 3.50 -28.32
C GLU A 219 20.84 2.91 -29.56
N ASP A 220 20.00 2.48 -30.50
CA ASP A 220 20.31 2.22 -31.90
C ASP A 220 21.08 3.41 -32.51
N ASP A 221 22.41 3.37 -32.44
CA ASP A 221 23.29 4.16 -33.29
C ASP A 221 23.24 3.55 -34.72
N GLU A 222 22.25 3.99 -35.50
CA GLU A 222 22.31 3.90 -36.96
C GLU A 222 23.45 4.79 -37.47
N ASP A 223 24.60 4.20 -37.77
CA ASP A 223 25.58 4.78 -38.70
C ASP A 223 26.30 3.66 -39.50
N ASP A 224 25.78 3.44 -40.70
CA ASP A 224 26.48 3.30 -41.99
C ASP A 224 27.99 2.94 -41.97
N GLU A 225 28.35 1.83 -42.63
CA GLU A 225 29.05 1.81 -43.94
C GLU A 225 29.75 0.45 -44.19
N ASP A 226 29.34 -0.14 -45.31
CA ASP A 226 30.18 -0.71 -46.38
C ASP A 226 31.03 -1.98 -46.23
N ASP A 227 30.86 -2.78 -47.31
CA ASP A 227 31.87 -3.57 -48.02
C ASP A 227 32.39 -4.86 -47.36
N GLU A 228 32.60 -5.97 -48.06
CA GLU A 228 32.32 -6.49 -49.41
C GLU A 228 32.78 -7.97 -49.33
N ASP A 229 32.34 -8.79 -50.28
CA ASP A 229 33.10 -9.95 -50.80
C ASP A 229 33.32 -11.18 -49.88
N ASP A 230 33.31 -12.43 -50.33
CA ASP A 230 32.97 -13.11 -51.57
C ASP A 230 33.19 -14.62 -51.28
N GLU A 231 32.54 -15.48 -52.07
CA GLU A 231 32.99 -16.84 -52.45
C GLU A 231 33.12 -17.91 -51.33
N ASP A 232 32.86 -19.21 -51.52
CA ASP A 232 32.27 -20.05 -52.56
C ASP A 232 32.30 -21.49 -51.98
N ASP A 233 31.65 -22.40 -52.69
CA ASP A 233 31.96 -23.85 -52.80
C ASP A 233 31.46 -24.81 -51.70
N GLU A 234 30.43 -25.61 -52.02
CA GLU A 234 30.49 -26.98 -52.64
C GLU A 234 30.79 -28.03 -51.55
N ASP A 235 30.21 -29.23 -51.47
CA ASP A 235 29.28 -30.03 -52.27
C ASP A 235 29.00 -31.31 -51.41
N ASP A 236 28.18 -32.20 -51.97
CA ASP A 236 28.05 -33.65 -51.71
C ASP A 236 27.19 -34.08 -50.51
N GLU A 237 25.95 -34.54 -50.71
CA GLU A 237 25.47 -35.77 -51.38
C GLU A 237 25.42 -37.00 -50.44
N ASP A 238 24.32 -37.76 -50.61
CA ASP A 238 24.14 -39.19 -50.29
C ASP A 238 23.89 -39.57 -48.81
N ASP A 239 22.99 -40.49 -48.45
CA ASP A 239 22.00 -41.30 -49.16
C ASP A 239 21.23 -42.10 -48.09
N GLU A 240 20.03 -42.57 -48.46
CA GLU A 240 19.37 -43.85 -48.09
C GLU A 240 19.04 -44.12 -46.61
N ASP A 241 17.74 -44.17 -46.26
CA ASP A 241 16.82 -45.32 -46.38
C ASP A 241 17.13 -46.44 -45.36
N ASP A 242 16.17 -46.70 -44.48
CA ASP A 242 15.70 -48.04 -44.05
C ASP A 242 14.68 -47.82 -42.91
N GLU A 243 13.38 -47.99 -43.19
CA GLU A 243 12.61 -49.24 -43.00
C GLU A 243 12.46 -49.58 -41.50
N ASP A 244 11.29 -49.30 -40.95
CA ASP A 244 10.23 -50.30 -40.69
C ASP A 244 10.37 -50.88 -39.29
N ASP A 245 9.36 -50.67 -38.44
CA ASP A 245 8.53 -51.79 -38.00
C ASP A 245 7.35 -51.28 -37.16
N GLU A 246 6.20 -51.84 -37.53
CA GLU A 246 4.87 -51.60 -36.99
C GLU A 246 4.67 -52.33 -35.64
N ASP A 247 3.44 -52.17 -35.11
CA ASP A 247 2.75 -53.10 -34.20
C ASP A 247 3.18 -53.03 -32.73
N ASP A 248 2.32 -53.16 -31.73
CA ASP A 248 0.92 -53.56 -31.61
C ASP A 248 0.55 -53.18 -30.16
N GLU A 249 -0.58 -52.51 -29.94
CA GLU A 249 -1.79 -53.10 -29.35
C GLU A 249 -1.78 -53.27 -27.81
N ASP A 250 -2.90 -52.79 -27.26
CA ASP A 250 -3.73 -53.45 -26.25
C ASP A 250 -3.76 -52.99 -24.78
N ASP A 251 -5.04 -52.98 -24.39
CA ASP A 251 -5.70 -53.15 -23.09
C ASP A 251 -5.82 -51.92 -22.17
N GLU A 252 -7.03 -51.35 -21.98
CA GLU A 252 -8.19 -51.92 -21.24
C GLU A 252 -7.76 -52.22 -19.78
N ASP A 253 -8.44 -51.86 -18.71
CA ASP A 253 -9.82 -51.49 -18.43
C ASP A 253 -9.87 -51.14 -16.91
N ASP A 254 -11.08 -50.94 -16.40
CA ASP A 254 -11.54 -50.99 -15.00
C ASP A 254 -11.39 -49.67 -14.21
N GLU A 255 -12.44 -48.86 -14.08
CA GLU A 255 -13.73 -49.07 -13.39
C GLU A 255 -13.62 -49.20 -11.86
N ASP A 256 -14.60 -48.54 -11.24
CA ASP A 256 -15.29 -48.87 -10.00
C ASP A 256 -14.98 -48.15 -8.67
N ASP A 257 -16.11 -47.60 -8.20
CA ASP A 257 -16.68 -47.52 -6.84
C ASP A 257 -16.51 -46.19 -6.11
N GLU A 258 -17.60 -45.41 -5.93
CA GLU A 258 -18.75 -45.63 -4.99
C GLU A 258 -18.23 -45.70 -3.55
N ASP A 259 -18.76 -45.08 -2.51
CA ASP A 259 -19.91 -44.26 -2.17
C ASP A 259 -19.55 -43.74 -0.75
N ASP A 260 -20.18 -42.67 -0.27
CA ASP A 260 -20.91 -42.74 1.02
C ASP A 260 -21.49 -41.35 1.35
N GLU A 261 -22.81 -41.35 1.40
CA GLU A 261 -23.70 -40.28 1.85
C GLU A 261 -23.74 -40.17 3.40
N ASP A 262 -24.55 -39.20 3.84
CA ASP A 262 -25.26 -39.12 5.13
C ASP A 262 -24.50 -38.52 6.33
N ASP A 263 -24.95 -37.36 6.84
CA ASP A 263 -26.15 -37.33 7.69
C ASP A 263 -26.58 -35.88 8.05
N GLU A 264 -27.89 -35.71 8.16
CA GLU A 264 -28.65 -34.47 8.30
C GLU A 264 -28.79 -33.93 9.75
N ASP A 265 -29.28 -32.69 9.83
CA ASP A 265 -30.24 -32.08 10.78
C ASP A 265 -29.91 -31.91 12.29
N ASP A 266 -30.09 -30.66 12.78
CA ASP A 266 -31.25 -30.32 13.62
C ASP A 266 -31.34 -28.80 13.88
N GLU A 267 -32.58 -28.30 13.80
CA GLU A 267 -33.03 -26.90 13.91
C GLU A 267 -33.28 -26.42 15.38
N ASP A 268 -33.53 -25.11 15.48
CA ASP A 268 -34.40 -24.39 16.43
C ASP A 268 -33.93 -24.06 17.86
N ASP A 269 -33.89 -22.75 18.17
CA ASP A 269 -34.87 -22.15 19.09
C ASP A 269 -34.83 -20.60 19.03
N GLU A 270 -36.02 -20.00 18.93
CA GLU A 270 -36.31 -18.56 18.78
C GLU A 270 -36.40 -17.77 20.11
N ASP A 271 -36.52 -16.44 19.92
CA ASP A 271 -37.38 -15.47 20.62
C ASP A 271 -36.80 -14.45 21.64
N ASP A 272 -36.86 -13.18 21.18
CA ASP A 272 -37.50 -11.99 21.75
C ASP A 272 -37.00 -11.33 23.06
N GLU A 273 -36.67 -10.02 23.01
CA GLU A 273 -37.66 -8.96 23.32
C GLU A 273 -37.10 -7.51 23.12
N ASP A 274 -38.06 -6.63 22.81
CA ASP A 274 -38.05 -5.22 22.39
C ASP A 274 -37.56 -4.14 23.39
N GLY A 275 -37.36 -2.91 22.87
CA GLY A 275 -37.64 -1.64 23.55
C GLY A 275 -36.76 -0.45 23.10
N GLU A 276 -37.15 0.33 22.08
CA GLU A 276 -37.93 1.60 22.15
C GLU A 276 -37.12 2.90 22.49
N ASP A 277 -37.13 3.83 21.51
CA ASP A 277 -37.45 5.28 21.60
C ASP A 277 -36.39 6.40 21.67
N GLY A 278 -36.51 7.35 20.73
CA GLY A 278 -36.44 8.82 20.95
C GLY A 278 -35.34 9.57 20.18
N GLU A 279 -35.62 10.22 19.04
CA GLU A 279 -36.15 11.59 18.85
C GLU A 279 -35.09 12.72 18.73
N ASP A 280 -35.11 13.38 17.55
CA ASP A 280 -35.02 14.84 17.31
C ASP A 280 -33.68 15.55 17.00
N GLY A 281 -33.66 16.31 15.88
CA GLY A 281 -32.99 17.62 15.83
C GLY A 281 -32.36 18.07 14.51
N GLU A 282 -33.18 18.47 13.53
CA GLU A 282 -32.74 19.40 12.48
C GLU A 282 -32.40 20.77 13.08
N ASP A 283 -31.30 21.41 12.66
CA ASP A 283 -31.21 22.87 12.54
C ASP A 283 -30.09 23.26 11.56
N GLY A 284 -30.50 23.84 10.43
CA GLY A 284 -29.60 24.36 9.41
C GLY A 284 -28.95 25.68 9.78
N ILE A 285 -27.66 25.81 9.47
CA ILE A 285 -26.93 27.07 9.45
C ILE A 285 -26.61 27.38 7.98
N PRO A 286 -26.93 28.58 7.46
CA PRO A 286 -26.57 28.96 6.10
C PRO A 286 -25.07 29.27 6.01
N ASN A 287 -24.34 28.44 5.26
CA ASN A 287 -22.96 28.69 4.87
C ASN A 287 -22.90 29.75 3.77
N ASP A 288 -22.70 31.00 4.16
CA ASP A 288 -22.24 32.09 3.29
C ASP A 288 -20.93 32.63 3.89
N ASP A 289 -19.84 31.86 3.75
CA ASP A 289 -18.47 32.35 4.00
C ASP A 289 -17.82 32.77 2.67
N PRO A 290 -17.52 34.07 2.48
CA PRO A 290 -16.89 34.59 1.27
C PRO A 290 -15.41 34.19 1.09
N MET A 291 -14.84 33.36 1.97
CA MET A 291 -13.47 32.82 1.84
C MET A 291 -13.40 31.33 1.46
N ASN A 292 -14.52 30.66 1.19
CA ASN A 292 -14.51 29.27 0.73
C ASN A 292 -14.12 29.17 -0.77
N PRO A 293 -12.95 28.59 -1.13
CA PRO A 293 -12.54 28.45 -2.52
C PRO A 293 -13.36 27.42 -3.32
N TYR A 294 -14.14 26.55 -2.65
CA TYR A 294 -14.97 25.50 -3.28
C TYR A 294 -16.41 25.92 -3.59
N ASN A 295 -16.75 27.20 -3.43
CA ASN A 295 -18.07 27.71 -3.77
C ASN A 295 -18.15 28.02 -5.28
N ARG A 296 -18.13 26.98 -6.12
CA ARG A 296 -18.40 27.07 -7.57
C ARG A 296 -19.85 26.71 -7.90
#